data_AF-A0A4U2G3Y0-F1
#
_entry.id   AF-A0A4U2G3Y0-F1
#
_cell.length_a   1.000
_cell.length_b   1.000
_cell.length_c   1.000
_cell.angle_alpha   90.00
_cell.angle_beta   90.00
_cell.angle_gamma   90.00
#
_symmetry.space_group_name_H-M   'P 1'
#
loop_
_entity.id
_entity.type
_entity.pdbx_description
1 polymer ?
#
loop_
_entity_poly.entity_id
_entity_poly.type
_entity_poly.pdbx_seq_one_letter_code
_entity_poly.pdbx_strand_id
1 'polypeptide(L)'
;TIRADGSYSFVADGSDSQALATGATADVVFSYTASDGTVNQTNTLTITVTGTNDAPQLTADVGEVNEDATLTVSAEDGVLANDSDVDGDSLNVTG
;
A
#
# COMPACT_ATOMS: atom_id res chain seq x y z
N THR A 1 12.58 -14.98 1.60
CA THR A 1 13.25 -16.22 1.14
C THR A 1 13.45 -17.15 2.30
N ILE A 2 13.34 -18.47 2.08
CA ILE A 2 13.57 -19.49 3.11
C ILE A 2 15.04 -19.96 3.00
N ARG A 3 15.75 -20.02 4.12
CA ARG A 3 17.13 -20.47 4.22
C ARG A 3 17.20 -21.99 4.41
N ALA A 4 18.38 -22.58 4.17
CA ALA A 4 18.61 -24.02 4.30
C ALA A 4 18.41 -24.55 5.74
N ASP A 5 18.56 -23.68 6.75
CA ASP A 5 18.29 -24.00 8.16
C ASP A 5 16.80 -23.84 8.54
N GLY A 6 15.94 -23.54 7.56
CA GLY A 6 14.51 -23.31 7.73
C GLY A 6 14.14 -21.91 8.21
N SER A 7 15.11 -21.05 8.55
CA SER A 7 14.81 -19.67 8.92
C SER A 7 14.37 -18.85 7.71
N TYR A 8 13.48 -17.88 7.92
CA TYR A 8 13.03 -16.98 6.87
C TYR A 8 12.84 -15.56 7.40
N SER A 9 12.95 -14.59 6.49
CA SER A 9 12.58 -13.19 6.72
C SER A 9 11.67 -12.75 5.57
N PHE A 10 10.67 -11.96 5.92
CA PHE A 10 9.68 -11.40 5.01
C PHE A 10 9.41 -9.96 5.43
N VAL A 11 9.46 -9.05 4.47
CA VAL A 11 9.13 -7.63 4.63
C VAL A 11 8.02 -7.34 3.63
N ALA A 12 6.94 -6.74 4.12
CA ALA A 12 5.76 -6.39 3.34
C ALA A 12 5.72 -4.87 3.09
N ASP A 13 6.76 -4.33 2.44
CA ASP A 13 6.93 -2.90 2.16
C ASP A 13 6.89 -2.58 0.65
N GLY A 14 6.52 -3.56 -0.16
CA GLY A 14 6.33 -3.39 -1.60
C GLY A 14 5.00 -2.71 -1.94
N SER A 15 4.90 -2.18 -3.16
CA SER A 15 3.69 -1.50 -3.66
C SER A 15 2.40 -2.32 -3.49
N ASP A 16 2.48 -3.63 -3.67
CA ASP A 16 1.31 -4.51 -3.55
C ASP A 16 0.82 -4.62 -2.09
N SER A 17 1.73 -4.50 -1.11
CA SER A 17 1.35 -4.48 0.31
C SER A 17 0.82 -3.12 0.73
N GLN A 18 1.39 -2.03 0.19
CA GLN A 18 0.90 -0.67 0.42
C GLN A 18 -0.44 -0.37 -0.24
N ALA A 19 -0.82 -1.12 -1.29
CA ALA A 19 -2.14 -0.98 -1.91
C ALA A 19 -3.24 -1.76 -1.16
N LEU A 20 -2.92 -2.44 -0.06
CA LEU A 20 -3.92 -3.13 0.76
C LEU A 20 -4.54 -2.15 1.74
N ALA A 21 -5.78 -1.72 1.43
CA ALA A 21 -6.61 -0.97 2.37
C ALA A 21 -6.78 -1.68 3.72
N THR A 22 -7.19 -0.93 4.75
CA THR A 22 -7.44 -1.48 6.10
C THR A 22 -8.26 -2.77 6.06
N GLY A 23 -7.67 -3.85 6.59
CA GLY A 23 -8.32 -5.15 6.70
C GLY A 23 -8.40 -5.96 5.39
N ALA A 24 -7.99 -5.40 4.25
CA ALA A 24 -7.75 -6.19 3.04
C ALA A 24 -6.57 -7.14 3.28
N THR A 25 -6.58 -8.29 2.60
CA THR A 25 -5.54 -9.30 2.79
C THR A 25 -5.00 -9.84 1.48
N ALA A 26 -3.70 -10.16 1.47
CA ALA A 26 -3.07 -10.91 0.41
C ALA A 26 -2.18 -12.01 0.97
N ASP A 27 -2.18 -13.18 0.32
CA ASP A 27 -1.33 -14.30 0.70
C ASP A 27 -0.05 -14.33 -0.14
N VAL A 28 1.08 -14.47 0.54
CA VAL A 28 2.38 -14.74 -0.07
C VAL A 28 2.77 -16.18 0.25
N VAL A 29 2.95 -16.99 -0.79
CA VAL A 29 3.20 -18.43 -0.67
C VAL A 29 4.64 -18.76 -1.05
N PHE A 30 5.34 -19.46 -0.16
CA PHE A 30 6.70 -19.96 -0.38
C PHE A 30 6.71 -21.48 -0.32
N SER A 31 7.22 -22.14 -1.36
CA SER A 31 7.50 -23.58 -1.31
C SER A 31 8.84 -23.86 -0.61
N TYR A 32 8.88 -24.89 0.22
CA TYR A 32 10.10 -25.39 0.84
C TYR A 32 10.15 -26.91 0.82
N THR A 33 11.36 -27.48 0.90
CA THR A 33 11.58 -28.92 0.97
C THR A 33 12.32 -29.26 2.25
N ALA A 34 11.74 -30.16 3.04
CA ALA A 34 12.36 -30.74 4.24
C ALA A 34 12.90 -32.14 3.93
N SER A 35 13.99 -32.52 4.60
CA SER A 35 14.63 -33.83 4.44
C SER A 35 15.01 -34.42 5.78
N ASP A 36 14.87 -35.74 5.94
CA ASP A 36 15.43 -36.50 7.07
C ASP A 36 16.82 -37.09 6.74
N GLY A 37 17.40 -36.73 5.60
CA GLY A 37 18.65 -37.28 5.08
C GLY A 37 18.47 -38.50 4.17
N THR A 38 17.26 -39.04 4.06
CA THR A 38 16.94 -40.19 3.19
C THR A 38 15.78 -39.87 2.24
N VAL A 39 14.78 -39.14 2.72
CA VAL A 39 13.57 -38.76 1.98
C VAL A 39 13.42 -37.24 1.97
N ASN A 40 12.97 -36.69 0.85
CA ASN A 40 12.62 -35.27 0.71
C ASN A 40 11.10 -35.11 0.59
N GLN A 41 10.54 -34.13 1.28
CA GLN A 41 9.13 -33.78 1.25
C GLN A 41 8.99 -32.27 1.03
N THR A 42 8.19 -31.87 0.04
CA THR A 42 7.90 -30.46 -0.27
C THR A 42 6.58 -30.04 0.35
N ASN A 43 6.54 -28.84 0.93
CA ASN A 43 5.33 -28.21 1.46
C ASN A 43 5.39 -26.68 1.26
N THR A 44 4.32 -25.97 1.64
CA THR A 44 4.22 -24.51 1.50
C THR A 44 4.10 -23.79 2.83
N LEU A 45 4.76 -22.64 2.93
CA LEU A 45 4.53 -21.61 3.93
C LEU A 45 3.65 -20.53 3.31
N THR A 46 2.49 -20.26 3.91
CA THR A 46 1.63 -19.14 3.54
C THR A 46 1.77 -18.04 4.57
N ILE A 47 2.04 -16.82 4.11
CA ILE A 47 2.05 -15.60 4.93
C ILE A 47 0.90 -14.72 4.48
N THR A 48 -0.06 -14.46 5.37
CA THR A 48 -1.15 -13.52 5.10
C THR A 48 -0.72 -12.12 5.54
N VAL A 49 -0.65 -11.20 4.57
CA VAL A 49 -0.47 -9.77 4.80
C VAL A 49 -1.84 -9.15 5.01
N THR A 50 -2.00 -8.35 6.07
CA THR A 50 -3.21 -7.57 6.32
C THR A 50 -2.88 -6.10 6.18
N GLY A 51 -3.64 -5.41 5.33
CA GLY A 51 -3.51 -3.99 5.06
C GLY A 51 -3.86 -3.11 6.26
N THR A 52 -3.26 -1.93 6.29
CA THR A 52 -3.53 -0.85 7.23
C THR A 52 -3.86 0.40 6.45
N ASN A 53 -4.56 1.34 7.09
CA ASN A 53 -4.84 2.63 6.46
C ASN A 53 -3.54 3.40 6.29
N ASP A 54 -3.22 3.76 5.07
CA ASP A 54 -2.20 4.73 4.77
C ASP A 54 -2.77 6.15 4.86
N ALA A 55 -1.89 7.15 5.00
CA ALA A 55 -2.29 8.54 5.05
C ALA A 55 -2.39 9.12 3.62
N PRO A 56 -3.24 10.13 3.40
CA PRO A 56 -3.28 10.83 2.13
C PRO A 56 -1.91 11.40 1.76
N GLN A 57 -1.57 11.30 0.48
CA GLN A 57 -0.43 11.95 -0.12
C GLN A 57 -0.87 13.27 -0.74
N LEU A 58 -0.41 14.38 -0.14
CA LEU A 58 -0.76 15.73 -0.55
C LEU A 58 0.29 16.35 -1.49
N THR A 59 -0.17 17.09 -2.49
CA THR A 59 0.68 17.88 -3.39
C THR A 59 0.30 19.36 -3.27
N ALA A 60 1.30 20.25 -3.21
CA ALA A 60 1.03 21.68 -3.05
C ALA A 60 0.28 22.28 -4.24
N ASP A 61 -0.77 23.04 -3.94
CA ASP A 61 -1.56 23.76 -4.93
C ASP A 61 -0.98 25.13 -5.29
N VAL A 62 -1.26 25.55 -6.51
CA VAL A 62 -0.99 26.91 -6.99
C VAL A 62 -2.24 27.46 -7.66
N GLY A 63 -2.55 28.72 -7.36
CA GLY A 63 -3.62 29.47 -8.00
C GLY A 63 -3.15 30.87 -8.34
N GLU A 64 -3.63 31.41 -9.45
CA GLU A 64 -3.35 32.78 -9.88
C GLU A 64 -4.67 33.47 -10.21
N VAL A 65 -4.76 34.74 -9.84
CA VAL A 65 -5.89 35.61 -10.17
C VAL A 65 -5.39 37.05 -10.26
N ASN A 66 -5.92 37.81 -11.20
CA ASN A 66 -5.60 39.23 -11.31
C ASN A 66 -6.15 40.00 -10.10
N GLU A 67 -5.60 41.19 -9.86
CA GLU A 67 -6.23 42.12 -8.93
C GLU A 67 -7.70 42.37 -9.33
N ASP A 68 -8.54 42.58 -8.31
CA ASP A 68 -9.98 42.80 -8.44
C ASP A 68 -10.79 41.66 -9.13
N ALA A 69 -10.19 40.49 -9.34
CA ALA A 69 -10.88 39.28 -9.81
C ALA A 69 -11.08 38.27 -8.67
N THR A 70 -12.07 37.38 -8.85
CA THR A 70 -12.36 36.28 -7.91
C THR A 70 -11.95 34.96 -8.54
N LEU A 71 -11.15 34.17 -7.83
CA LEU A 71 -10.88 32.78 -8.16
C LEU A 71 -11.87 31.89 -7.42
N THR A 72 -12.66 31.13 -8.17
CA THR A 72 -13.58 30.12 -7.62
C THR A 72 -13.22 28.79 -8.25
N VAL A 73 -12.81 27.84 -7.42
CA VAL A 73 -12.46 26.48 -7.82
C VAL A 73 -13.22 25.53 -6.91
N SER A 74 -13.71 24.43 -7.47
CA SER A 74 -14.32 23.37 -6.67
C SER A 74 -13.24 22.67 -5.83
N ALA A 75 -13.62 21.86 -4.83
CA ALA A 75 -12.63 21.07 -4.09
C ALA A 75 -11.96 20.03 -5.02
N GLU A 76 -12.76 19.37 -5.88
CA GLU A 76 -12.31 18.34 -6.83
C GLU A 76 -11.35 18.88 -7.89
N ASP A 77 -11.59 20.09 -8.40
CA ASP A 77 -10.72 20.75 -9.38
C ASP A 77 -9.62 21.63 -8.73
N GLY A 78 -9.66 21.76 -7.41
CA GLY A 78 -8.79 22.63 -6.62
C GLY A 78 -7.87 21.80 -5.74
N VAL A 79 -7.97 22.02 -4.43
CA VAL A 79 -7.06 21.45 -3.42
C VAL A 79 -7.07 19.92 -3.31
N LEU A 80 -7.98 19.21 -3.99
CA LEU A 80 -7.96 17.74 -4.05
C LEU A 80 -7.51 17.20 -5.42
N ALA A 81 -7.32 18.07 -6.42
CA ALA A 81 -7.14 17.64 -7.82
C ALA A 81 -5.83 16.86 -8.06
N ASN A 82 -4.81 17.12 -7.23
CA ASN A 82 -3.46 16.56 -7.33
C ASN A 82 -3.09 15.71 -6.09
N ASP A 83 -4.06 15.47 -5.21
CA ASP A 83 -3.89 14.65 -4.02
C ASP A 83 -4.33 13.21 -4.32
N SER A 84 -3.81 12.27 -3.53
CA SER A 84 -4.15 10.86 -3.69
C SER A 84 -4.10 10.12 -2.36
N ASP A 85 -4.74 8.96 -2.34
CA ASP A 85 -4.60 7.99 -1.27
C ASP A 85 -4.34 6.62 -1.90
N VAL A 86 -3.33 5.90 -1.41
CA VAL A 86 -2.90 4.61 -1.99
C VAL A 86 -3.92 3.50 -1.74
N ASP A 87 -4.75 3.63 -0.70
CA ASP A 87 -5.85 2.71 -0.40
C ASP A 87 -7.11 3.02 -1.22
N GLY A 88 -7.14 4.17 -1.90
CA GLY A 88 -8.29 4.65 -2.66
C GLY A 88 -9.39 5.26 -1.79
N ASP A 89 -9.07 5.64 -0.55
CA ASP A 89 -9.99 6.35 0.34
C ASP A 89 -10.40 7.71 -0.26
N SER A 90 -11.66 8.10 -0.04
CA SER A 90 -12.16 9.40 -0.49
C SER A 90 -11.56 10.53 0.34
N LEU A 91 -10.94 11.50 -0.33
CA LEU A 91 -10.37 12.68 0.30
C LEU A 91 -11.42 13.74 0.61
N ASN A 92 -11.28 14.40 1.76
CA ASN A 92 -12.19 15.44 2.23
C ASN A 92 -11.41 16.62 2.80
N VAL A 93 -11.93 17.83 2.62
CA VAL A 93 -11.31 19.08 3.11
C VAL A 93 -12.19 19.72 4.18
N THR A 94 -11.57 20.19 5.26
CA THR A 94 -12.23 20.97 6.31
C THR A 94 -11.44 22.25 6.55
N GLY A 95 -12.13 23.38 6.73
CA GLY A 95 -11.54 24.70 6.99
C GLY A 95 -12.47 25.59 7.81
#